data_AF-A0A8H3KWR8-F1
#
_entry.id   AF-A0A8H3KWR8-F1
#
_cell.length_a   1.000
_cell.length_b   1.000
_cell.length_c   1.000
_cell.angle_alpha   90.00
_cell.angle_beta   90.00
_cell.angle_gamma   90.00
#
_symmetry.space_group_name_H-M   'P 1'
#
loop_
_entity.id
_entity.type
_entity.pdbx_description
1 polymer ?
#
loop_
_entity_poly.entity_id
_entity_poly.type
_entity_poly.pdbx_seq_one_letter_code
_entity_poly.pdbx_strand_id
1 'polypeptide(L)'
;MTNTTLESTDRAPNDSNPFKQTAAIIKPQTKFLLDDGEKCSKNYKYDGSTGNLNLTATWINKNFEIMDVLLEISYFPTPHTAKAITEGIKNAMQKWEIENLVVSITTDNGANVVAAIRDLTPIKRLSCAAHTLQLVISKGLKVVENLVSRTKQLINFFSTQKQIERLIKVQKEIGYEEPLHLIQDISTR
;
A
#
# COMPACT_ATOMS: atom_id res chain seq x y z
N MET A 1 35.07 -15.56 -21.02
CA MET A 1 35.78 -14.53 -20.23
C MET A 1 34.89 -13.30 -20.28
N THR A 2 34.26 -12.83 -19.21
CA THR A 2 34.64 -12.84 -17.78
C THR A 2 33.46 -13.28 -16.91
N ASN A 3 33.72 -14.27 -16.05
CA ASN A 3 32.86 -14.59 -14.91
C ASN A 3 32.94 -13.42 -13.92
N THR A 4 31.80 -12.95 -13.42
CA THR A 4 31.76 -12.13 -12.21
C THR A 4 31.05 -12.94 -11.15
N THR A 5 31.87 -13.62 -10.36
CA THR A 5 31.51 -14.34 -9.14
C THR A 5 30.89 -13.35 -8.16
N LEU A 6 29.69 -13.65 -7.65
CA LEU A 6 29.18 -13.03 -6.43
C LEU A 6 30.03 -13.56 -5.27
N GLU A 7 31.05 -12.81 -4.85
CA GLU A 7 31.72 -13.08 -3.57
C GLU A 7 30.77 -12.75 -2.43
N SER A 8 30.28 -13.80 -1.77
CA SER A 8 29.64 -13.70 -0.47
C SER A 8 30.70 -13.34 0.58
N THR A 9 30.84 -12.06 0.91
CA THR A 9 31.56 -11.65 2.11
C THR A 9 30.73 -10.62 2.84
N ASP A 10 29.83 -11.12 3.67
CA ASP A 10 29.74 -10.72 5.07
C ASP A 10 28.87 -11.74 5.80
N ARG A 11 29.51 -12.57 6.60
CA ARG A 11 28.85 -13.53 7.47
C ARG A 11 27.99 -12.72 8.45
N ALA A 12 26.67 -12.94 8.43
CA ALA A 12 25.75 -12.31 9.38
C ALA A 12 26.32 -12.42 10.81
N PRO A 13 26.40 -11.33 11.58
CA PRO A 13 26.90 -11.41 12.94
C PRO A 13 25.99 -12.35 13.73
N ASN A 14 26.57 -13.37 14.37
CA ASN A 14 25.92 -14.22 15.38
C ASN A 14 25.60 -13.37 16.64
N ASP A 15 24.85 -12.28 16.48
CA ASP A 15 24.37 -11.43 17.56
C ASP A 15 22.99 -11.96 17.97
N SER A 16 22.84 -12.38 19.22
CA SER A 16 21.57 -12.88 19.79
C SER A 16 20.41 -11.87 19.75
N ASN A 17 20.67 -10.62 19.36
CA ASN A 17 19.65 -9.57 19.27
C ASN A 17 18.97 -9.56 17.88
N PRO A 18 17.69 -9.96 17.78
CA PRO A 18 16.97 -10.05 16.50
C PRO A 18 16.82 -8.68 15.81
N PHE A 19 16.84 -7.57 16.55
CA PHE A 19 16.76 -6.21 15.97
C PHE A 19 18.04 -5.80 15.25
N LYS A 20 19.21 -6.25 15.72
CA LYS A 20 20.49 -5.99 15.04
C LYS A 20 20.63 -6.84 13.79
N GLN A 21 20.15 -8.09 13.81
CA GLN A 21 20.07 -8.93 12.62
C GLN A 21 19.15 -8.30 11.57
N THR A 22 17.93 -7.88 11.98
CA THR A 22 16.95 -7.20 11.10
C THR A 22 17.54 -5.95 10.44
N ALA A 23 18.17 -5.07 11.23
CA ALA A 23 18.76 -3.85 10.70
C ALA A 23 20.00 -4.10 9.82
N ALA A 24 20.76 -5.17 10.08
CA ALA A 24 21.94 -5.53 9.29
C ALA A 24 21.60 -6.27 7.98
N ILE A 25 20.45 -6.94 7.89
CA ILE A 25 19.94 -7.61 6.69
C ILE A 25 19.24 -6.61 5.76
N ILE A 26 18.37 -5.77 6.33
CA ILE A 26 17.59 -4.81 5.54
C ILE A 26 18.50 -3.70 4.97
N LYS A 27 19.46 -3.16 5.76
CA LYS A 27 20.36 -2.06 5.31
C LYS A 27 21.11 -2.32 3.99
N PRO A 28 21.83 -3.44 3.80
CA PRO A 28 22.56 -3.71 2.57
C PRO A 28 21.63 -4.12 1.42
N GLN A 29 20.45 -4.68 1.67
CA GLN A 29 19.49 -5.01 0.60
C GLN A 29 18.64 -3.81 0.17
N THR A 30 18.51 -2.78 1.02
CA THR A 30 17.98 -1.45 0.66
C THR A 30 18.98 -0.56 -0.07
N LYS A 31 20.20 -1.03 -0.42
CA LYS A 31 21.15 -0.26 -1.26
C LYS A 31 20.69 -0.02 -2.72
N PHE A 32 19.44 -0.35 -3.05
CA PHE A 32 18.75 0.22 -4.20
C PHE A 32 18.08 1.58 -3.92
N LEU A 33 18.22 2.11 -2.71
CA LEU A 33 18.04 3.52 -2.39
C LEU A 33 19.43 4.13 -2.23
N LEU A 34 19.72 5.08 -3.11
CA LEU A 34 21.01 5.70 -3.36
C LEU A 34 21.64 6.29 -2.08
N ASP A 35 22.98 6.38 -2.05
CA ASP A 35 23.83 6.84 -0.94
C ASP A 35 23.62 8.32 -0.52
N ASP A 36 22.62 9.01 -1.06
CA ASP A 36 22.38 10.45 -0.96
C ASP A 36 20.95 10.83 -0.50
N GLY A 37 20.10 9.85 -0.14
CA GLY A 37 18.84 10.14 0.56
C GLY A 37 17.74 10.77 -0.29
N GLU A 38 17.85 10.74 -1.62
CA GLU A 38 16.75 11.15 -2.50
C GLU A 38 15.70 10.04 -2.67
N LYS A 39 14.44 10.39 -2.45
CA LYS A 39 13.28 9.51 -2.63
C LYS A 39 13.24 9.01 -4.08
N CYS A 40 13.24 7.68 -4.26
CA CYS A 40 12.98 7.08 -5.56
C CYS A 40 11.50 7.26 -5.94
N SER A 41 11.17 8.37 -6.60
CA SER A 41 9.89 8.57 -7.27
C SER A 41 9.92 7.91 -8.66
N LYS A 42 9.89 6.58 -8.71
CA LYS A 42 9.43 5.90 -9.94
C LYS A 42 7.92 6.07 -9.99
N ASN A 43 7.46 6.96 -10.86
CA ASN A 43 6.05 7.21 -11.15
C ASN A 43 5.38 5.94 -11.73
N TYR A 44 4.93 5.03 -10.86
CA TYR A 44 3.94 4.03 -11.25
C TYR A 44 2.60 4.75 -11.42
N LYS A 45 2.13 4.87 -12.67
CA LYS A 45 0.76 5.31 -12.95
C LYS A 45 -0.19 4.17 -12.55
N TYR A 46 -0.91 4.38 -11.45
CA TYR A 46 -2.04 3.52 -11.05
C TYR A 46 -3.23 3.83 -11.97
N ASP A 47 -3.58 2.91 -12.87
CA ASP A 47 -4.75 3.04 -13.74
C ASP A 47 -6.01 2.34 -13.19
N GLY A 48 -5.92 1.75 -11.99
CA GLY A 48 -7.02 1.05 -11.32
C GLY A 48 -7.41 -0.30 -11.95
N SER A 49 -6.74 -0.73 -13.02
CA SER A 49 -7.09 -1.94 -13.78
C SER A 49 -6.23 -3.17 -13.44
N THR A 50 -5.09 -2.95 -12.76
CA THR A 50 -4.10 -3.99 -12.47
C THR A 50 -3.95 -4.21 -10.96
N GLY A 51 -3.97 -5.48 -10.54
CA GLY A 51 -3.67 -5.86 -9.17
C GLY A 51 -2.19 -5.62 -8.86
N ASN A 52 -1.90 -5.14 -7.65
CA ASN A 52 -0.54 -4.92 -7.17
C ASN A 52 -0.38 -5.54 -5.78
N LEU A 53 0.81 -6.04 -5.48
CA LEU A 53 1.22 -6.46 -4.15
C LEU A 53 2.21 -5.43 -3.61
N ASN A 54 1.83 -4.78 -2.52
CA ASN A 54 2.67 -3.79 -1.84
C ASN A 54 3.03 -4.33 -0.47
N LEU A 55 4.32 -4.31 -0.14
CA LEU A 55 4.84 -4.79 1.14
C LEU A 55 5.70 -3.71 1.76
N THR A 56 5.34 -3.34 2.99
CA THR A 56 6.07 -2.38 3.81
C THR A 56 6.43 -3.07 5.12
N ALA A 57 7.71 -3.00 5.49
CA ALA A 57 8.19 -3.46 6.79
C ALA A 57 8.19 -2.29 7.77
N THR A 58 7.55 -2.50 8.90
CA THR A 58 7.47 -1.52 9.99
C THR A 58 8.03 -2.14 11.27
N TRP A 59 8.92 -1.43 11.95
CA TRP A 59 9.49 -1.87 13.24
C TRP A 59 9.88 -0.69 14.12
N ILE A 60 10.23 -0.96 15.38
CA ILE A 60 10.74 0.04 16.32
C ILE A 60 12.24 -0.18 16.47
N ASN A 61 13.03 0.88 16.30
CA ASN A 61 14.48 0.81 16.45
C ASN A 61 14.93 0.97 17.92
N LYS A 62 16.24 0.87 18.17
CA LYS A 62 16.84 1.00 19.51
C LYS A 62 16.62 2.36 20.19
N ASN A 63 16.26 3.39 19.43
CA ASN A 63 15.96 4.74 19.92
C ASN A 63 14.46 4.94 20.15
N PHE A 64 13.65 3.87 20.09
CA PHE A 64 12.18 3.93 20.14
C PHE A 64 11.53 4.71 18.99
N GLU A 65 12.20 4.79 17.85
CA GLU A 65 11.66 5.42 16.65
C GLU A 65 10.98 4.37 15.78
N ILE A 66 9.83 4.72 15.22
CA ILE A 66 9.13 3.89 14.24
C ILE A 66 9.86 4.03 12.91
N MET A 67 10.29 2.90 12.38
CA MET A 67 10.85 2.76 11.05
C MET A 67 9.77 2.20 10.13
N ASP A 68 9.67 2.75 8.93
CA ASP A 68 8.75 2.28 7.90
C ASP A 68 9.49 2.24 6.56
N VAL A 69 9.63 1.04 5.99
CA VAL A 69 10.41 0.83 4.77
C VAL A 69 9.59 0.03 3.77
N LEU A 70 9.38 0.63 2.61
CA LEU A 70 8.78 -0.03 1.47
C LEU A 70 9.74 -1.08 0.91
N LEU A 71 9.38 -2.36 1.05
CA LEU A 71 10.17 -3.49 0.57
C LEU A 71 9.84 -3.82 -0.89
N GLU A 72 8.57 -3.76 -1.26
CA GLU A 72 8.15 -4.16 -2.59
C GLU A 72 6.89 -3.43 -3.05
N ILE A 73 6.90 -3.02 -4.32
CA ILE A 73 5.73 -2.69 -5.12
C ILE A 73 5.87 -3.52 -6.39
N SER A 74 5.03 -4.52 -6.56
CA SER A 74 5.07 -5.38 -7.75
C SER A 74 3.68 -5.57 -8.35
N TYR A 75 3.65 -5.66 -9.67
CA TYR A 75 2.46 -6.08 -10.39
C TYR A 75 2.09 -7.50 -9.94
N PHE A 76 0.83 -7.69 -9.60
CA PHE A 76 0.32 -8.94 -9.08
C PHE A 76 -0.81 -9.44 -9.99
N PRO A 77 -0.56 -10.44 -10.86
CA PRO A 77 -1.53 -10.84 -11.88
C PRO A 77 -2.78 -11.49 -11.29
N THR A 78 -3.88 -11.36 -12.02
CA THR A 78 -5.13 -12.09 -11.76
C THR A 78 -4.96 -13.56 -12.18
N PRO A 79 -5.50 -14.54 -11.43
CA PRO A 79 -6.37 -14.39 -10.27
C PRO A 79 -5.62 -14.17 -8.94
N HIS A 80 -6.07 -13.21 -8.14
CA HIS A 80 -5.54 -12.91 -6.80
C HIS A 80 -6.01 -13.92 -5.75
N THR A 81 -5.73 -15.20 -5.98
CA THR A 81 -6.09 -16.29 -5.07
C THR A 81 -5.31 -16.21 -3.76
N ALA A 82 -5.83 -16.81 -2.69
CA ALA A 82 -5.13 -16.90 -1.42
C ALA A 82 -3.73 -17.51 -1.59
N LYS A 83 -3.62 -18.61 -2.35
CA LYS A 83 -2.35 -19.30 -2.62
C LYS A 83 -1.33 -18.40 -3.31
N ALA A 84 -1.74 -17.68 -4.36
CA ALA A 84 -0.84 -16.77 -5.07
C ALA A 84 -0.34 -15.64 -4.16
N ILE A 85 -1.21 -15.11 -3.29
CA ILE A 85 -0.83 -14.07 -2.33
C ILE A 85 0.15 -14.63 -1.30
N THR A 86 -0.10 -15.83 -0.77
CA THR A 86 0.81 -16.52 0.15
C THR A 86 2.19 -16.71 -0.47
N GLU A 87 2.26 -17.16 -1.73
CA GLU A 87 3.52 -17.31 -2.47
C GLU A 87 4.23 -15.97 -2.68
N GLY A 88 3.51 -14.92 -3.09
CA GLY A 88 4.07 -13.58 -3.24
C GLY A 88 4.69 -13.04 -1.96
N ILE A 89 4.00 -13.21 -0.82
CA ILE A 89 4.50 -12.80 0.49
C ILE A 89 5.71 -13.63 0.90
N LYS A 90 5.69 -14.96 0.72
CA LYS A 90 6.85 -15.84 1.01
C LYS A 90 8.08 -15.46 0.20
N ASN A 91 7.90 -15.25 -1.11
CA ASN A 91 8.99 -14.86 -2.00
C ASN A 91 9.60 -13.53 -1.58
N ALA A 92 8.77 -12.56 -1.19
CA ALA A 92 9.25 -11.28 -0.68
C ALA A 92 10.00 -11.46 0.66
N MET A 93 9.45 -12.20 1.62
CA MET A 93 10.15 -12.44 2.89
C MET A 93 11.50 -13.13 2.67
N GLN A 94 11.58 -14.09 1.75
CA GLN A 94 12.82 -14.77 1.40
C GLN A 94 13.81 -13.88 0.69
N LYS A 95 13.35 -13.10 -0.28
CA LYS A 95 14.16 -12.11 -1.00
C LYS A 95 14.82 -11.11 -0.06
N TRP A 96 14.10 -10.73 1.00
CA TRP A 96 14.55 -9.79 2.02
C TRP A 96 15.20 -10.46 3.24
N GLU A 97 15.30 -11.79 3.26
CA GLU A 97 15.84 -12.60 4.36
C GLU A 97 15.23 -12.27 5.74
N ILE A 98 13.92 -12.00 5.77
CA ILE A 98 13.18 -11.58 6.97
C ILE A 98 12.20 -12.63 7.51
N GLU A 99 12.19 -13.85 6.99
CA GLU A 99 11.19 -14.88 7.33
C GLU A 99 11.07 -15.13 8.84
N ASN A 100 12.20 -15.08 9.55
CA ASN A 100 12.28 -15.32 10.99
C ASN A 100 12.06 -14.06 11.84
N LEU A 101 11.86 -12.90 11.20
CA LEU A 101 11.74 -11.59 11.83
C LEU A 101 10.30 -11.07 11.82
N VAL A 102 9.45 -11.62 10.95
CA VAL A 102 8.04 -11.21 10.82
C VAL A 102 7.21 -11.78 11.97
N VAL A 103 6.78 -10.90 12.87
CA VAL A 103 5.88 -11.25 13.99
C VAL A 103 4.40 -11.20 13.57
N SER A 104 4.05 -10.22 12.74
CA SER A 104 2.69 -10.00 12.30
C SER A 104 2.62 -9.32 10.94
N ILE A 105 1.53 -9.54 10.21
CA ILE A 105 1.23 -8.87 8.95
C ILE A 105 -0.13 -8.16 9.06
N THR A 106 -0.15 -6.87 8.75
CA THR A 106 -1.37 -6.04 8.72
C THR A 106 -1.90 -5.91 7.30
N THR A 107 -3.17 -6.22 7.07
CA THR A 107 -3.79 -6.15 5.71
C THR A 107 -5.27 -5.75 5.78
N ASP A 108 -5.85 -5.37 4.63
CA ASP A 108 -7.30 -5.16 4.52
C ASP A 108 -8.10 -6.46 4.71
N ASN A 109 -9.41 -6.37 4.98
CA ASN A 109 -10.27 -7.52 5.29
C ASN A 109 -10.74 -8.31 4.05
N GLY A 110 -9.97 -8.36 2.98
CA GLY A 110 -10.27 -9.12 1.76
C GLY A 110 -10.16 -10.62 1.99
N ALA A 111 -11.16 -11.37 1.54
CA ALA A 111 -11.26 -12.80 1.81
C ALA A 111 -9.99 -13.59 1.41
N ASN A 112 -9.44 -13.29 0.23
CA ASN A 112 -8.25 -13.98 -0.27
C ASN A 112 -6.99 -13.65 0.54
N VAL A 113 -6.78 -12.38 0.92
CA VAL A 113 -5.63 -12.00 1.77
C VAL A 113 -5.80 -12.52 3.20
N VAL A 114 -7.03 -12.60 3.73
CA VAL A 114 -7.33 -13.24 5.02
C VAL A 114 -6.92 -14.71 5.00
N ALA A 115 -7.36 -15.44 3.98
CA ALA A 115 -6.99 -16.84 3.80
C ALA A 115 -5.48 -17.00 3.59
N ALA A 116 -4.84 -16.13 2.82
CA ALA A 116 -3.42 -16.21 2.50
C ALA A 116 -2.51 -16.14 3.74
N ILE A 117 -2.78 -15.18 4.66
CA ILE A 117 -1.97 -15.03 5.88
C ILE A 117 -2.25 -16.14 6.89
N ARG A 118 -3.46 -16.71 6.90
CA ARG A 118 -3.79 -17.83 7.80
C ARG A 118 -2.88 -19.04 7.57
N ASP A 119 -2.42 -19.23 6.33
CA ASP A 119 -1.54 -20.34 5.94
C ASP A 119 -0.03 -20.03 6.21
N LEU A 120 0.29 -18.87 6.80
CA LEU A 120 1.65 -18.41 7.14
C LEU A 120 1.99 -18.57 8.62
N THR A 121 1.54 -19.63 9.29
CA THR A 121 1.84 -19.87 10.71
C THR A 121 3.35 -19.89 10.97
N PRO A 122 3.86 -19.27 12.05
CA PRO A 122 3.13 -18.70 13.19
C PRO A 122 2.76 -17.20 13.07
N ILE A 123 2.86 -16.60 11.89
CA ILE A 123 2.66 -15.15 11.69
C ILE A 123 1.21 -14.75 12.03
N LYS A 124 1.06 -13.75 12.90
CA LYS A 124 -0.27 -13.23 13.27
C LYS A 124 -0.77 -12.23 12.23
N ARG A 125 -2.02 -12.36 11.82
CA ARG A 125 -2.70 -11.37 11.00
C ARG A 125 -3.30 -10.27 11.87
N LEU A 126 -3.08 -9.01 11.49
CA LEU A 126 -3.78 -7.85 12.02
C LEU A 126 -4.68 -7.24 10.95
N SER A 127 -5.90 -6.86 11.32
CA SER A 127 -6.80 -6.14 10.41
C SER A 127 -6.39 -4.68 10.31
N CYS A 128 -6.40 -4.12 9.10
CA CYS A 128 -6.21 -2.70 8.90
C CYS A 128 -7.32 -1.89 9.59
N ALA A 129 -6.92 -1.02 10.52
CA ALA A 129 -7.84 -0.17 11.27
C ALA A 129 -8.59 0.80 10.35
N ALA A 130 -7.88 1.42 9.40
CA ALA A 130 -8.49 2.33 8.42
C ALA A 130 -9.56 1.63 7.57
N HIS A 131 -9.26 0.43 7.06
CA HIS A 131 -10.23 -0.36 6.30
C HIS A 131 -11.44 -0.75 7.15
N THR A 132 -11.21 -1.13 8.40
CA THR A 132 -12.29 -1.48 9.34
C THR A 132 -13.18 -0.27 9.64
N LEU A 133 -12.59 0.89 9.86
CA LEU A 133 -13.32 2.14 10.05
C LEU A 133 -14.14 2.51 8.81
N GLN A 134 -13.57 2.38 7.61
CA GLN A 134 -14.26 2.62 6.35
C GLN A 134 -15.50 1.72 6.20
N LEU A 135 -15.41 0.44 6.58
CA LEU A 135 -16.55 -0.48 6.57
C LEU A 135 -17.67 -0.04 7.54
N VAL A 136 -17.30 0.42 8.73
CA VAL A 136 -18.26 0.93 9.73
C VAL A 136 -18.97 2.18 9.22
N ILE A 137 -18.21 3.15 8.69
CA ILE A 137 -18.74 4.39 8.11
C ILE A 137 -19.69 4.04 6.95
N SER A 138 -19.25 3.19 6.02
CA SER A 138 -20.07 2.78 4.87
C SER A 138 -21.39 2.13 5.30
N LYS A 139 -21.35 1.29 6.36
CA LYS A 139 -22.55 0.67 6.91
C LYS A 139 -23.47 1.70 7.57
N GLY A 140 -22.91 2.67 8.30
CA GLY A 140 -23.67 3.76 8.93
C GLY A 140 -24.35 4.67 7.92
N LEU A 141 -23.67 4.98 6.81
CA LEU A 141 -24.20 5.84 5.75
C LEU A 141 -25.32 5.19 4.91
N LYS A 142 -25.57 3.89 5.04
CA LYS A 142 -26.70 3.22 4.35
C LYS A 142 -28.05 3.88 4.65
N VAL A 143 -28.22 4.47 5.82
CA VAL A 143 -29.47 5.16 6.21
C VAL A 143 -29.76 6.39 5.34
N VAL A 144 -28.74 6.98 4.71
CA VAL A 144 -28.83 8.15 3.81
C VAL A 144 -28.43 7.82 2.38
N GLU A 145 -28.42 6.53 1.99
CA GLU A 145 -27.93 6.07 0.69
C GLU A 145 -28.61 6.77 -0.49
N ASN A 146 -29.92 7.06 -0.38
CA ASN A 146 -30.66 7.80 -1.41
C ASN A 146 -30.13 9.23 -1.62
N LEU A 147 -29.78 9.94 -0.54
CA LEU A 147 -29.21 11.29 -0.63
C LEU A 147 -27.79 11.26 -1.21
N VAL A 148 -26.99 10.29 -0.76
CA VAL A 148 -25.63 10.05 -1.28
C VAL A 148 -25.69 9.74 -2.78
N SER A 149 -26.62 8.86 -3.22
CA SER A 149 -26.81 8.49 -4.62
C SER A 149 -27.17 9.70 -5.49
N ARG A 150 -28.12 10.54 -5.07
CA ARG A 150 -28.47 11.78 -5.78
C ARG A 150 -27.30 12.76 -5.87
N THR A 151 -26.53 12.89 -4.80
CA THR A 151 -25.33 13.74 -4.78
C THR A 151 -24.27 13.21 -5.74
N LYS A 152 -24.03 11.89 -5.76
CA LYS A 152 -23.12 11.25 -6.72
C LYS A 152 -23.56 11.44 -8.18
N GLN A 153 -24.86 11.34 -8.46
CA GLN A 153 -25.39 11.61 -9.80
C GLN A 153 -25.13 13.06 -10.24
N LEU A 154 -25.34 14.03 -9.33
CA LEU A 154 -25.04 15.43 -9.61
C LEU A 154 -23.55 15.65 -9.89
N ILE A 155 -22.67 15.08 -9.06
CA ILE A 155 -21.21 15.15 -9.28
C ILE A 155 -20.84 14.53 -10.63
N ASN A 156 -21.38 13.36 -10.95
CA ASN A 156 -21.13 12.66 -12.20
C ASN A 156 -21.64 13.43 -13.43
N PHE A 157 -22.70 14.22 -13.31
CA PHE A 157 -23.17 15.09 -14.40
C PHE A 157 -22.08 16.09 -14.82
N PHE A 158 -21.32 16.61 -13.86
CA PHE A 158 -20.20 17.53 -14.08
C PHE A 158 -18.86 16.81 -14.30
N SER A 159 -18.84 15.53 -14.69
CA SER A 159 -17.62 14.78 -14.98
C SER A 159 -16.99 15.09 -16.35
N THR A 160 -17.72 15.77 -17.24
CA THR A 160 -17.24 16.11 -18.59
C THR A 160 -16.74 17.55 -18.65
N GLN A 161 -15.69 17.77 -19.45
CA GLN A 161 -15.06 19.09 -19.64
C GLN A 161 -16.08 20.18 -19.96
N LYS A 162 -17.01 19.91 -20.88
CA LYS A 162 -18.09 20.85 -21.26
C LYS A 162 -18.95 21.30 -20.08
N GLN A 163 -19.27 20.38 -19.16
CA GLN A 163 -20.12 20.70 -18.02
C GLN A 163 -19.34 21.44 -16.93
N ILE A 164 -18.07 21.10 -16.72
CA ILE A 164 -17.17 21.81 -15.81
C ILE A 164 -16.98 23.26 -16.26
N GLU A 165 -16.70 23.48 -17.55
CA GLU A 165 -16.55 24.83 -18.11
C GLU A 165 -17.81 25.67 -17.93
N ARG A 166 -18.98 25.06 -18.15
CA ARG A 166 -20.27 25.73 -17.91
C ARG A 166 -20.47 26.09 -16.43
N LEU A 167 -20.10 25.21 -15.51
CA LEU A 167 -20.17 25.46 -14.07
C LEU A 167 -19.25 26.63 -13.68
N ILE A 168 -18.00 26.64 -14.16
CA ILE A 168 -17.04 27.72 -13.89
C ILE A 168 -17.56 29.06 -14.44
N LYS A 169 -18.12 29.06 -15.65
CA LYS A 169 -18.69 30.26 -16.26
C LYS A 169 -19.81 30.86 -15.39
N VAL A 170 -20.78 30.05 -14.97
CA VAL A 170 -21.89 30.51 -14.13
C VAL A 170 -21.39 31.00 -12.76
N GLN A 171 -20.41 30.34 -12.15
CA GLN A 171 -19.81 30.79 -10.88
C GLN A 171 -19.20 32.19 -10.99
N LYS A 172 -18.52 32.49 -12.09
CA LYS A 172 -17.96 33.83 -12.35
C LYS A 172 -19.06 34.87 -12.55
N GLU A 173 -20.13 34.53 -13.29
CA GLU A 173 -21.26 35.43 -13.54
C GLU A 173 -22.00 35.81 -12.25
N ILE A 174 -22.07 34.91 -11.26
CA ILE A 174 -22.71 35.18 -9.96
C ILE A 174 -21.74 35.77 -8.91
N GLY A 175 -20.50 36.10 -9.29
CA GLY A 175 -19.56 36.84 -8.46
C GLY A 175 -18.61 36.01 -7.59
N TYR A 176 -18.40 34.73 -7.87
CA TYR A 176 -17.30 33.99 -7.23
C TYR A 176 -15.96 34.45 -7.82
N GLU A 177 -15.08 34.95 -6.96
CA GLU A 177 -13.71 35.34 -7.34
C GLU A 177 -12.88 34.11 -7.73
N GLU A 178 -13.03 33.02 -6.97
CA GLU A 178 -12.35 31.73 -7.20
C GLU A 178 -13.37 30.61 -7.49
N PRO A 179 -13.38 30.02 -8.70
CA PRO A 179 -14.30 28.95 -9.06
C PRO A 179 -14.08 27.68 -8.23
N LEU A 180 -15.16 27.17 -7.62
CA LEU A 180 -15.14 25.91 -6.88
C LEU A 180 -15.24 24.72 -7.82
N HIS A 181 -14.59 23.62 -7.42
CA HIS A 181 -14.62 22.34 -8.11
C HIS A 181 -15.36 21.31 -7.26
N LEU A 182 -16.04 20.38 -7.94
CA LEU A 182 -16.74 19.30 -7.26
C LEU A 182 -15.73 18.25 -6.81
N ILE A 183 -15.89 17.81 -5.56
CA ILE A 183 -15.05 16.76 -4.97
C ILE A 183 -15.78 15.43 -5.17
N GLN A 184 -15.13 14.51 -5.87
CA GLN A 184 -15.66 13.17 -6.05
C GLN A 184 -15.29 12.28 -4.86
N ASP A 185 -16.28 11.54 -4.36
CA ASP A 185 -16.06 10.47 -3.39
C ASP A 185 -15.23 9.35 -4.05
N ILE A 186 -14.11 8.98 -3.41
CA ILE A 186 -13.27 7.86 -3.86
C ILE A 186 -13.66 6.65 -3.01
N SER A 187 -14.50 5.78 -3.57
CA SER A 187 -14.85 4.52 -2.91
C SER A 187 -13.60 3.65 -2.80
N THR A 188 -13.13 3.43 -1.58
CA THR A 188 -12.11 2.41 -1.31
C THR A 188 -12.82 1.08 -1.05
N ARG A 189 -12.99 0.34 -2.17
CA ARG A 189 -13.91 -0.78 -2.47
C ARG A 189 -15.24 -0.37 -3.08
#